data_AF-A0A840W9P1-F1
#
_entry.id   AF-A0A840W9P1-F1
#
_cell.length_a   1.000
_cell.length_b   1.000
_cell.length_c   1.000
_cell.angle_alpha   90.00
_cell.angle_beta   90.00
_cell.angle_gamma   90.00
#
_symmetry.space_group_name_H-M   'P 1'
#
loop_
_entity.id
_entity.type
_entity.pdbx_description
1 polymer ?
#
loop_
_entity_poly.entity_id
_entity_poly.type
_entity_poly.pdbx_seq_one_letter_code
_entity_poly.pdbx_strand_id
1 'polypeptide(L)'
;MTSADQESWSFATARVPAAFGAAIHPLTPGVQHAWGGEQTLCGLPEEQIELYRHLFNHGDDSACPTCRQRAAVAPTQPCGQERLHDQVLAAAVGPMRDDLLDALRRGVEIKLWINGPARGLATHYARLDRIVEGGPALVEALNVDGSVGLARVEQGQWQFIVVLPDHGPALIGRATTDG
;
A
#
# COMPACT_ATOMS: atom_id res chain seq x y z
N MET A 1 -10.16 5.55 -25.72
CA MET A 1 -9.25 6.37 -24.91
C MET A 1 -8.06 6.74 -25.76
N THR A 2 -8.02 8.00 -26.20
CA THR A 2 -7.00 8.52 -27.12
C THR A 2 -5.69 8.80 -26.38
N SER A 3 -4.58 8.60 -27.06
CA SER A 3 -3.18 8.66 -26.63
C SER A 3 -2.70 9.95 -25.91
N ALA A 4 -3.57 10.92 -25.64
CA ALA A 4 -3.22 12.21 -25.04
C ALA A 4 -3.26 12.20 -23.49
N ASP A 5 -4.03 11.30 -22.86
CA ASP A 5 -4.15 11.24 -21.38
C ASP A 5 -3.01 10.47 -20.70
N GLN A 6 -2.15 9.77 -21.47
CA GLN A 6 -1.00 9.05 -20.93
C GLN A 6 0.24 9.94 -20.73
N GLU A 7 0.28 11.14 -21.31
CA GLU A 7 1.46 12.02 -21.24
C GLU A 7 1.52 12.89 -19.96
N SER A 8 0.45 12.97 -19.15
CA SER A 8 0.45 13.76 -17.89
C SER A 8 0.80 12.93 -16.64
N TRP A 9 0.87 11.60 -16.75
CA TRP A 9 1.11 10.74 -15.61
C TRP A 9 2.60 10.55 -15.31
N SER A 10 2.96 10.73 -14.05
CA SER A 10 4.27 10.38 -13.48
C SER A 10 4.13 10.20 -11.98
N PHE A 11 5.11 9.59 -11.31
CA PHE A 11 5.13 9.57 -9.84
C PHE A 11 5.13 10.97 -9.22
N ALA A 12 5.83 11.92 -9.85
CA ALA A 12 5.87 13.30 -9.38
C ALA A 12 4.49 13.98 -9.43
N THR A 13 3.73 13.75 -10.49
CA THR A 13 2.39 14.32 -10.66
C THR A 13 1.29 13.54 -9.94
N ALA A 14 1.57 12.29 -9.52
CA ALA A 14 0.63 11.41 -8.84
C ALA A 14 0.73 11.40 -7.30
N ARG A 15 1.56 12.27 -6.70
CA ARG A 15 1.72 12.37 -5.24
C ARG A 15 0.36 12.49 -4.54
N VAL A 16 0.20 11.82 -3.40
CA VAL A 16 -1.05 11.80 -2.64
C VAL A 16 -0.92 12.60 -1.35
N PRO A 17 -2.03 13.10 -0.77
CA PRO A 17 -2.00 13.71 0.56
C PRO A 17 -1.35 12.78 1.59
N ALA A 18 -0.62 13.35 2.56
CA ALA A 18 -0.12 12.59 3.69
C ALA A 18 -1.29 11.96 4.46
N ALA A 19 -1.14 10.70 4.85
CA ALA A 19 -2.12 9.96 5.62
C ALA A 19 -1.58 9.73 7.02
N PHE A 20 -2.43 9.93 8.02
CA PHE A 20 -2.11 9.75 9.43
C PHE A 20 -3.08 8.74 10.04
N GLY A 21 -2.62 7.94 10.98
CA GLY A 21 -3.52 7.09 11.76
C GLY A 21 -4.42 7.95 12.64
N ALA A 22 -5.66 7.54 12.87
CA ALA A 22 -6.48 8.18 13.88
C ALA A 22 -6.07 7.69 15.27
N ALA A 23 -5.97 8.62 16.21
CA ALA A 23 -5.68 8.36 17.62
C ALA A 23 -6.63 9.12 18.52
N ILE A 24 -6.95 8.57 19.68
CA ILE A 24 -7.77 9.25 20.70
C ILE A 24 -7.00 9.28 22.01
N HIS A 25 -6.99 10.42 22.68
CA HIS A 25 -6.45 10.52 24.03
C HIS A 25 -7.54 10.13 25.05
N PRO A 26 -7.29 9.21 26.01
CA PRO A 26 -8.32 8.70 26.92
C PRO A 26 -9.03 9.78 27.77
N LEU A 27 -8.35 10.88 28.09
CA LEU A 27 -8.94 12.00 28.84
C LEU A 27 -9.79 12.94 27.97
N THR A 28 -9.73 12.82 26.64
CA THR A 28 -10.51 13.62 25.69
C THR A 28 -11.06 12.71 24.56
N PRO A 29 -11.92 11.74 24.88
CA PRO A 29 -12.30 10.67 23.98
C PRO A 29 -13.07 11.13 22.73
N GLY A 30 -13.62 12.35 22.74
CA GLY A 30 -14.31 12.94 21.59
C GLY A 30 -13.41 13.70 20.61
N VAL A 31 -12.09 13.71 20.82
CA VAL A 31 -11.16 14.45 19.98
C VAL A 31 -10.19 13.49 19.30
N GLN A 32 -10.20 13.51 17.97
CA GLN A 32 -9.24 12.74 17.18
C GLN A 32 -7.92 13.48 17.00
N HIS A 33 -6.83 12.74 17.07
CA HIS A 33 -5.47 13.20 16.84
C HIS A 33 -4.86 12.44 15.66
N ALA A 34 -4.00 13.11 14.90
CA ALA A 34 -3.28 12.52 13.77
C ALA A 34 -2.01 11.84 14.30
N TRP A 35 -1.92 10.52 14.21
CA TRP A 35 -0.73 9.74 14.56
C TRP A 35 0.32 9.78 13.45
N GLY A 36 1.53 10.25 13.78
CA GLY A 36 2.65 10.40 12.85
C GLY A 36 3.68 9.28 12.88
N GLY A 37 3.48 8.24 13.70
CA GLY A 37 4.39 7.08 13.81
C GLY A 37 5.16 7.00 15.13
N GLU A 38 5.58 8.12 15.70
CA GLU A 38 6.26 8.18 17.01
C GLU A 38 5.46 8.97 18.06
N GLN A 39 4.76 9.99 17.59
CA GLN A 39 3.86 10.81 18.37
C GLN A 39 2.74 11.32 17.46
N THR A 40 1.66 11.81 18.05
CA THR A 40 0.67 12.58 17.30
C THR A 40 1.26 13.88 16.79
N LEU A 41 0.68 14.45 15.74
CA LEU A 41 1.13 15.72 15.20
C LEU A 41 1.03 16.87 16.21
N CYS A 42 0.22 16.76 17.27
CA CYS A 42 0.18 17.75 18.35
C CYS A 42 1.10 17.42 19.54
N GLY A 43 1.89 16.34 19.47
CA GLY A 43 2.92 16.01 20.46
C GLY A 43 2.50 15.06 21.58
N LEU A 44 1.34 14.40 21.48
CA LEU A 44 0.99 13.30 22.40
C LEU A 44 1.80 12.04 22.02
N PRO A 45 2.54 11.43 22.96
CA PRO A 45 3.30 10.21 22.72
C PRO A 45 2.37 8.98 22.65
N GLU A 46 2.87 7.85 22.14
CA GLU A 46 2.08 6.63 21.92
C GLU A 46 1.39 6.13 23.19
N GLU A 47 2.08 6.21 24.33
CA GLU A 47 1.61 5.64 25.60
C GLU A 47 0.41 6.41 26.20
N GLN A 48 0.10 7.58 25.65
CA GLN A 48 -1.00 8.45 26.09
C GLN A 48 -2.21 8.37 25.16
N ILE A 49 -2.17 7.56 24.11
CA ILE A 49 -3.22 7.49 23.10
C ILE A 49 -3.69 6.06 22.87
N GLU A 50 -4.88 5.94 22.30
CA GLU A 50 -5.39 4.72 21.72
C GLU A 50 -5.39 4.88 20.19
N LEU A 51 -4.72 3.97 19.48
CA LEU A 51 -4.66 3.97 18.01
C LEU A 51 -5.85 3.23 17.40
N TYR A 52 -6.49 3.87 16.43
CA TYR A 52 -7.63 3.35 15.70
C TYR A 52 -7.20 2.82 14.33
N ARG A 53 -7.96 1.86 13.80
CA ARG A 53 -7.65 1.19 12.52
C ARG A 53 -8.05 2.00 11.28
N HIS A 54 -8.64 3.19 11.45
CA HIS A 54 -8.98 4.08 10.34
C HIS A 54 -8.01 5.27 10.28
N LEU A 55 -8.02 5.95 9.14
CA LEU A 55 -7.23 7.15 8.95
C LEU A 55 -7.84 8.34 9.70
N PHE A 56 -6.99 9.26 10.13
CA PHE A 56 -7.38 10.56 10.66
C PHE A 56 -8.01 11.41 9.55
N ASN A 57 -9.22 11.93 9.80
CA ASN A 57 -9.88 12.85 8.90
C ASN A 57 -9.68 14.29 9.37
N HIS A 58 -8.80 15.04 8.71
CA HIS A 58 -8.55 16.44 9.06
C HIS A 58 -9.75 17.36 8.78
N GLY A 59 -10.72 16.93 7.96
CA GLY A 59 -11.95 17.67 7.69
C GLY A 59 -13.06 17.45 8.73
N ASP A 60 -12.84 16.58 9.72
CA ASP A 60 -13.81 16.29 10.77
C ASP A 60 -13.80 17.40 11.85
N ASP A 61 -14.97 17.79 12.34
CA ASP A 61 -15.10 18.81 13.40
C ASP A 61 -14.60 18.30 14.76
N SER A 62 -14.55 16.99 14.96
CA SER A 62 -13.96 16.33 16.14
C SER A 62 -12.42 16.25 16.08
N ALA A 63 -11.80 16.71 15.00
CA ALA A 63 -10.35 16.70 14.86
C ALA A 63 -9.69 17.77 15.76
N CYS A 64 -8.62 17.38 16.47
CA CYS A 64 -7.76 18.29 17.20
C CYS A 64 -7.29 19.44 16.26
N PRO A 65 -7.52 20.73 16.61
CA PRO A 65 -7.22 21.85 15.72
C PRO A 65 -5.76 21.89 15.24
N THR A 66 -4.81 21.58 16.13
CA THR A 66 -3.38 21.51 15.79
C THR A 66 -3.10 20.38 14.81
N CYS A 67 -3.65 19.18 15.04
CA CYS A 67 -3.50 18.05 14.13
C CYS A 67 -4.12 18.34 12.76
N ARG A 68 -5.31 18.97 12.72
CA ARG A 68 -5.95 19.40 11.48
C ARG A 68 -5.06 20.33 10.66
N GLN A 69 -4.54 21.39 11.28
CA GLN A 69 -3.69 22.35 10.59
C GLN A 69 -2.42 21.69 10.06
N ARG A 70 -1.74 20.90 10.89
CA ARG A 70 -0.48 20.23 10.51
C ARG A 70 -0.69 19.16 9.43
N ALA A 71 -1.78 18.39 9.50
CA ALA A 71 -2.11 17.41 8.49
C ALA A 71 -2.44 18.05 7.14
N ALA A 72 -3.15 19.19 7.13
CA ALA A 72 -3.53 19.89 5.91
C ALA A 72 -2.33 20.48 5.13
N VAL A 73 -1.25 20.86 5.83
CA VAL A 73 -0.03 21.40 5.22
C VAL A 73 1.11 20.37 5.15
N ALA A 74 0.84 19.13 5.53
CA ALA A 74 1.85 18.08 5.49
C ALA A 74 2.31 17.86 4.04
N PRO A 75 3.62 17.64 3.80
CA PRO A 75 4.12 17.30 2.48
C PRO A 75 3.38 16.10 1.91
N THR A 76 3.05 16.14 0.62
CA THR A 76 2.49 14.98 -0.07
C THR A 76 3.46 13.81 -0.05
N GLN A 77 2.94 12.60 -0.07
CA GLN A 77 3.73 11.36 -0.02
C GLN A 77 3.71 10.63 -1.38
N PRO A 78 4.67 9.70 -1.61
CA PRO A 78 4.61 8.77 -2.73
C PRO A 78 3.25 8.08 -2.86
N CYS A 79 2.75 7.96 -4.09
CA CYS A 79 1.52 7.22 -4.37
C CYS A 79 1.71 5.72 -4.21
N GLY A 80 0.62 4.94 -4.27
CA GLY A 80 0.69 3.48 -4.21
C GLY A 80 1.64 2.89 -5.27
N GLN A 81 1.59 3.41 -6.49
CA GLN A 81 2.42 2.93 -7.60
C GLN A 81 3.91 3.17 -7.35
N GLU A 82 4.29 4.36 -6.87
CA GLU A 82 5.68 4.68 -6.53
C GLU A 82 6.17 3.82 -5.37
N ARG A 83 5.38 3.69 -4.30
CA ARG A 83 5.77 2.84 -3.15
C ARG A 83 5.93 1.38 -3.54
N LEU A 84 5.04 0.83 -4.36
CA LEU A 84 5.17 -0.56 -4.82
C LEU A 84 6.34 -0.71 -5.80
N HIS A 85 6.57 0.28 -6.65
CA HIS A 85 7.73 0.32 -7.56
C HIS A 85 9.04 0.22 -6.78
N ASP A 86 9.20 1.04 -5.73
CA ASP A 86 10.39 1.01 -4.88
C ASP A 86 10.62 -0.34 -4.21
N GLN A 87 9.55 -1.00 -3.72
CA GLN A 87 9.63 -2.34 -3.13
C GLN A 87 10.05 -3.40 -4.15
N VAL A 88 9.57 -3.29 -5.40
CA VAL A 88 9.88 -4.22 -6.49
C VAL A 88 11.31 -4.04 -7.03
N LEU A 89 11.95 -2.88 -6.80
CA LEU A 89 13.36 -2.69 -7.19
C LEU A 89 14.29 -3.73 -6.53
N ALA A 90 13.99 -4.19 -5.32
CA ALA A 90 14.78 -5.20 -4.63
C ALA A 90 14.49 -6.65 -5.09
N ALA A 91 13.45 -6.89 -5.89
CA ALA A 91 13.11 -8.21 -6.41
C ALA A 91 14.21 -8.78 -7.31
N ALA A 92 14.20 -10.11 -7.50
CA ALA A 92 15.11 -10.78 -8.43
C ALA A 92 14.99 -10.17 -9.84
N VAL A 93 16.14 -9.90 -10.46
CA VAL A 93 16.20 -9.31 -11.80
C VAL A 93 15.66 -10.32 -12.82
N GLY A 94 14.75 -9.86 -13.67
CA GLY A 94 14.19 -10.66 -14.76
C GLY A 94 13.02 -9.97 -15.47
N PRO A 95 12.55 -10.53 -16.60
CA PRO A 95 11.55 -9.89 -17.44
C PRO A 95 10.25 -9.53 -16.71
N MET A 96 9.79 -10.39 -15.81
CA MET A 96 8.56 -10.13 -15.05
C MET A 96 8.67 -8.92 -14.11
N ARG A 97 9.84 -8.73 -13.49
CA ARG A 97 10.14 -7.54 -12.68
C ARG A 97 10.13 -6.29 -13.54
N ASP A 98 10.82 -6.35 -14.67
CA ASP A 98 10.96 -5.20 -15.56
C ASP A 98 9.60 -4.78 -16.14
N ASP A 99 8.78 -5.74 -16.57
CA ASP A 99 7.41 -5.50 -17.05
C ASP A 99 6.54 -4.83 -15.99
N LEU A 100 6.61 -5.30 -14.73
CA LEU A 100 5.85 -4.72 -13.62
C LEU A 100 6.33 -3.31 -13.28
N LEU A 101 7.64 -3.08 -13.19
CA LEU A 101 8.21 -1.75 -12.93
C LEU A 101 7.77 -0.76 -14.00
N ASP A 102 7.77 -1.17 -15.26
CA ASP A 102 7.32 -0.34 -16.37
C ASP A 102 5.81 -0.10 -16.35
N ALA A 103 5.01 -1.08 -15.95
CA ALA A 103 3.58 -0.88 -15.75
C ALA A 103 3.30 0.14 -14.63
N LEU A 104 4.01 0.05 -13.51
CA LEU A 104 3.88 0.99 -12.37
C LEU A 104 4.27 2.42 -12.76
N ARG A 105 5.35 2.60 -13.53
CA ARG A 105 5.74 3.91 -14.08
C ARG A 105 4.66 4.52 -14.98
N ARG A 106 3.93 3.69 -15.72
CA ARG A 106 2.80 4.11 -16.56
C ARG A 106 1.49 4.31 -15.80
N GLY A 107 1.49 4.14 -14.46
CA GLY A 107 0.31 4.41 -13.64
C GLY A 107 -0.72 3.29 -13.65
N VAL A 108 -0.29 2.06 -13.91
CA VAL A 108 -1.16 0.88 -13.80
C VAL A 108 -1.88 0.86 -12.44
N GLU A 109 -3.11 0.36 -12.45
CA GLU A 109 -3.95 0.33 -11.26
C GLU A 109 -3.52 -0.79 -10.31
N ILE A 110 -3.38 -0.45 -9.03
CA ILE A 110 -3.22 -1.42 -7.94
C ILE A 110 -4.62 -1.71 -7.39
N LYS A 111 -5.17 -2.88 -7.71
CA LYS A 111 -6.51 -3.28 -7.28
C LYS A 111 -6.58 -3.66 -5.81
N LEU A 112 -5.46 -4.16 -5.28
CA LEU A 112 -5.36 -4.61 -3.91
C LEU A 112 -3.95 -4.36 -3.41
N TRP A 113 -3.83 -3.84 -2.20
CA TRP A 113 -2.60 -3.89 -1.44
C TRP A 113 -2.93 -3.98 0.05
N ILE A 114 -2.69 -5.15 0.63
CA ILE A 114 -3.02 -5.47 2.01
C ILE A 114 -1.87 -6.19 2.69
N ASN A 115 -1.74 -6.00 4.01
CA ASN A 115 -0.84 -6.78 4.86
C ASN A 115 -1.69 -7.65 5.78
N GLY A 116 -1.24 -8.87 6.04
CA GLY A 116 -1.95 -9.77 6.94
C GLY A 116 -1.37 -11.18 6.97
N PRO A 117 -2.00 -12.09 7.73
CA PRO A 117 -1.51 -13.46 7.88
C PRO A 117 -1.37 -14.17 6.53
N ALA A 118 -0.18 -14.71 6.24
CA ALA A 118 0.19 -15.23 4.93
C ALA A 118 -0.81 -16.29 4.40
N ARG A 119 -1.19 -17.25 5.24
CA ARG A 119 -2.19 -18.27 4.89
C ARG A 119 -3.58 -17.71 4.57
N GLY A 120 -4.00 -16.66 5.28
CA GLY A 120 -5.26 -15.97 5.01
C GLY A 120 -5.21 -15.24 3.66
N LEU A 121 -4.09 -14.58 3.38
CA LEU A 121 -3.85 -13.93 2.09
C LEU A 121 -3.84 -14.93 0.92
N ALA A 122 -3.18 -16.07 1.11
CA ALA A 122 -3.14 -17.17 0.14
C ALA A 122 -4.55 -17.66 -0.23
N THR A 123 -5.38 -17.86 0.79
CA THR A 123 -6.71 -18.48 0.67
C THR A 123 -7.72 -17.53 0.02
N HIS A 124 -7.70 -16.25 0.38
CA HIS A 124 -8.77 -15.32 0.02
C HIS A 124 -8.42 -14.33 -1.10
N TYR A 125 -7.14 -14.04 -1.30
CA TYR A 125 -6.72 -12.90 -2.12
C TYR A 125 -5.68 -13.23 -3.19
N ALA A 126 -4.79 -14.20 -2.95
CA ALA A 126 -3.68 -14.50 -3.86
C ALA A 126 -4.09 -15.22 -5.16
N ARG A 127 -5.23 -15.93 -5.16
CA ARG A 127 -5.78 -16.65 -6.33
C ARG A 127 -4.74 -17.54 -7.02
N LEU A 128 -4.11 -18.40 -6.21
CA LEU A 128 -2.96 -19.21 -6.61
C LEU A 128 -3.25 -20.15 -7.79
N ASP A 129 -4.51 -20.55 -7.96
CA ASP A 129 -5.01 -21.39 -9.05
C ASP A 129 -4.87 -20.76 -10.44
N ARG A 130 -4.64 -19.45 -10.52
CA ARG A 130 -4.59 -18.69 -11.78
C ARG A 130 -3.20 -18.23 -12.18
N ILE A 131 -2.21 -18.53 -11.35
CA ILE A 131 -0.84 -18.14 -11.59
C ILE A 131 -0.29 -19.02 -12.73
N VAL A 132 0.13 -18.37 -13.81
CA VAL A 132 0.73 -19.01 -14.98
C VAL A 132 2.25 -18.97 -14.95
N GLU A 133 2.84 -18.06 -14.18
CA GLU A 133 4.30 -17.91 -14.03
C GLU A 133 4.65 -17.48 -12.60
N GLY A 134 5.73 -18.03 -12.01
CA GLY A 134 6.19 -17.67 -10.66
C GLY A 134 5.44 -18.35 -9.49
N GLY A 135 4.50 -19.26 -9.79
CA GLY A 135 3.64 -19.92 -8.80
C GLY A 135 4.36 -20.57 -7.62
N PRO A 136 5.34 -21.48 -7.83
CA PRO A 136 5.99 -22.18 -6.73
C PRO A 136 6.61 -21.26 -5.67
N ALA A 137 7.31 -20.20 -6.11
CA ALA A 137 7.93 -19.24 -5.20
C ALA A 137 6.90 -18.42 -4.41
N LEU A 138 5.78 -18.05 -5.05
CA LEU A 138 4.69 -17.36 -4.36
C LEU A 138 3.98 -18.25 -3.34
N VAL A 139 3.75 -19.53 -3.67
CA VAL A 139 3.17 -20.51 -2.75
C VAL A 139 4.06 -20.68 -1.52
N GLU A 140 5.37 -20.81 -1.72
CA GLU A 140 6.33 -20.92 -0.62
C GLU A 140 6.31 -19.69 0.28
N ALA A 141 6.34 -18.48 -0.30
CA ALA A 141 6.32 -17.23 0.45
C ALA A 141 5.02 -16.99 1.22
N LEU A 142 3.92 -17.56 0.74
CA LEU A 142 2.62 -17.51 1.41
C LEU A 142 2.42 -18.65 2.41
N ASN A 143 3.33 -19.60 2.48
CA ASN A 143 3.30 -20.73 3.40
C ASN A 143 4.22 -20.51 4.62
N VAL A 144 4.15 -19.32 5.21
CA VAL A 144 4.88 -18.96 6.43
C VAL A 144 3.93 -18.72 7.59
N ASP A 145 4.39 -19.02 8.81
CA ASP A 145 3.69 -18.64 10.03
C ASP A 145 4.06 -17.18 10.35
N GLY A 146 3.33 -16.24 9.75
CA GLY A 146 3.60 -14.82 9.87
C GLY A 146 2.68 -13.94 9.02
N SER A 147 2.94 -12.64 9.02
CA SER A 147 2.29 -11.69 8.11
C SER A 147 3.17 -11.44 6.89
N VAL A 148 2.53 -11.14 5.77
CA VAL A 148 3.20 -10.64 4.56
C VAL A 148 2.33 -9.57 3.93
N GLY A 149 2.93 -8.74 3.09
CA GLY A 149 2.18 -7.90 2.15
C GLY A 149 1.80 -8.67 0.90
N LEU A 150 0.62 -8.36 0.36
CA LEU A 150 0.15 -8.86 -0.93
C LEU A 150 -0.39 -7.68 -1.74
N ALA A 151 0.13 -7.51 -2.95
CA ALA A 151 -0.38 -6.56 -3.92
C ALA A 151 -0.83 -7.26 -5.21
N ARG A 152 -1.90 -6.73 -5.81
CA ARG A 152 -2.40 -7.15 -7.13
C ARG A 152 -2.43 -5.96 -8.07
N VAL A 153 -1.80 -6.12 -9.22
CA VAL A 153 -1.66 -5.07 -10.24
C VAL A 153 -2.23 -5.58 -11.55
N GLU A 154 -3.21 -4.89 -12.12
CA GLU A 154 -3.91 -5.36 -13.33
C GLU A 154 -3.42 -4.63 -14.58
N GLN A 155 -2.96 -5.39 -15.58
CA GLN A 155 -2.48 -4.88 -16.86
C GLN A 155 -3.17 -5.63 -18.02
N GLY A 156 -4.32 -5.11 -18.44
CA GLY A 156 -5.09 -5.70 -19.53
C GLY A 156 -5.61 -7.08 -19.17
N GLN A 157 -5.18 -8.11 -19.90
CA GLN A 157 -5.61 -9.52 -19.72
C GLN A 157 -4.80 -10.25 -18.63
N TRP A 158 -3.77 -9.58 -18.11
CA TRP A 158 -2.83 -10.13 -17.15
C TRP A 158 -2.91 -9.35 -15.84
N GLN A 159 -2.56 -10.03 -14.76
CA GLN A 159 -2.31 -9.38 -13.48
C GLN A 159 -0.99 -9.87 -12.90
N PHE A 160 -0.31 -8.99 -12.18
CA PHE A 160 0.83 -9.34 -11.35
C PHE A 160 0.35 -9.57 -9.93
N ILE A 161 0.83 -10.67 -9.34
CA ILE A 161 0.69 -10.97 -7.92
C ILE A 161 2.06 -10.70 -7.30
N VAL A 162 2.12 -9.77 -6.35
CA VAL A 162 3.36 -9.40 -5.66
C VAL A 162 3.23 -9.76 -4.19
N VAL A 163 4.07 -10.67 -3.71
CA VAL A 163 4.20 -10.97 -2.29
C VAL A 163 5.39 -10.18 -1.74
N LEU A 164 5.17 -9.50 -0.62
CA LEU A 164 6.13 -8.64 0.07
C LEU A 164 6.40 -9.26 1.44
N PRO A 165 7.40 -10.15 1.58
CA PRO A 165 7.77 -10.69 2.88
C PRO A 165 8.26 -9.58 3.82
N ASP A 166 8.06 -9.75 5.13
CA ASP A 166 8.62 -8.84 6.15
C ASP A 166 10.16 -8.78 6.07
N HIS A 167 10.78 -9.87 5.64
CA HIS A 167 12.21 -10.00 5.43
C HIS A 167 12.52 -10.62 4.08
N GLY A 168 13.25 -9.88 3.25
CA GLY A 168 13.72 -10.35 1.94
C GLY A 168 13.10 -9.59 0.78
N PRO A 169 13.47 -9.97 -0.45
CA PRO A 169 13.02 -9.30 -1.66
C PRO A 169 11.56 -9.63 -1.97
N ALA A 170 10.89 -8.71 -2.68
CA ALA A 170 9.57 -8.97 -3.23
C ALA A 170 9.60 -10.14 -4.22
N LEU A 171 8.53 -10.94 -4.21
CA LEU A 171 8.33 -12.05 -5.13
C LEU A 171 7.17 -11.73 -6.05
N ILE A 172 7.35 -12.02 -7.34
CA ILE A 172 6.43 -11.62 -8.39
C ILE A 172 5.98 -12.87 -9.13
N GLY A 173 4.67 -12.96 -9.37
CA GLY A 173 4.07 -13.93 -10.28
C GLY A 173 3.12 -13.26 -11.23
N ARG A 174 2.79 -13.96 -12.31
CA ARG A 174 1.85 -13.52 -13.33
C ARG A 174 0.66 -14.45 -13.36
N ALA A 175 -0.53 -13.88 -13.40
CA ALA A 175 -1.80 -14.59 -13.48
C ALA A 175 -2.68 -13.97 -14.58
N THR A 176 -3.69 -14.72 -15.03
CA THR A 176 -4.75 -14.18 -15.90
C THR A 176 -5.77 -13.37 -15.08
N THR A 177 -6.35 -12.32 -15.67
CA THR A 177 -7.45 -11.56 -15.03
C THR A 177 -8.74 -12.38 -15.00
N ASP A 178 -9.72 -11.99 -14.17
CA ASP A 178 -11.10 -12.46 -14.38
C ASP A 178 -11.53 -12.09 -15.80
N GLY A 179 -12.06 -13.06 -16.55
CA GLY A 179 -12.84 -12.79 -17.76
C GLY A 179 -14.24 -12.30 -17.41
#